data_AF-A0A959B5F5-F1
#
_entry.id   AF-A0A959B5F5-F1
#
_cell.length_a   1.000
_cell.length_b   1.000
_cell.length_c   1.000
_cell.angle_alpha   90.00
_cell.angle_beta   90.00
_cell.angle_gamma   90.00
#
_symmetry.space_group_name_H-M   'P 1'
#
loop_
_entity.id
_entity.type
_entity.pdbx_description
1 polymer ?
#
loop_
_entity_poly.entity_id
_entity_poly.type
_entity_poly.pdbx_seq_one_letter_code
_entity_poly.pdbx_strand_id
1 'polypeptide(L)'
;MKKPILFFLLAAPLLFVASCDSNSANDNPNPHPTIDCTENPEACDLTLSNNTFGFKLFQELQKEEADMNIFISPMSVATALSMTVNGADGQTRADMMATLEQNGLTIEQANAGFQQLLTLLPALDPAVQLQLANSIWYRQGFPVRQEFL
;
A
#
# COMPACT_ATOMS: atom_id res chain seq x y z
N MET A 1 37.23 -25.46 66.70
CA MET A 1 38.39 -24.55 66.68
C MET A 1 38.22 -23.53 65.55
N LYS A 2 38.19 -22.25 65.92
CA LYS A 2 38.69 -21.01 65.25
C LYS A 2 38.79 -20.95 63.70
N LYS A 3 38.10 -19.91 63.14
CA LYS A 3 38.16 -19.19 61.82
C LYS A 3 39.57 -18.98 61.23
N PRO A 4 39.81 -18.61 59.92
CA PRO A 4 39.08 -17.59 59.11
C PRO A 4 38.91 -17.88 57.58
N ILE A 5 37.86 -17.38 56.91
CA ILE A 5 37.77 -16.13 56.10
C ILE A 5 39.06 -15.77 55.33
N LEU A 6 39.04 -15.94 54.00
CA LEU A 6 39.82 -15.11 53.09
C LEU A 6 39.00 -14.79 51.82
N PHE A 7 38.74 -13.50 51.66
CA PHE A 7 38.18 -12.83 50.50
C PHE A 7 38.96 -13.17 49.22
N PHE A 8 38.27 -13.55 48.15
CA PHE A 8 38.76 -13.33 46.78
C PHE A 8 37.60 -12.91 45.87
N LEU A 9 37.56 -11.60 45.62
CA LEU A 9 37.34 -10.94 44.33
C LEU A 9 36.28 -11.53 43.39
N LEU A 10 35.10 -10.89 43.43
CA LEU A 10 34.54 -10.09 42.33
C LEU A 10 34.75 -10.62 40.89
N ALA A 11 33.75 -11.32 40.36
CA ALA A 11 33.44 -11.32 38.94
C ALA A 11 31.99 -11.79 38.73
N ALA A 12 31.03 -10.87 38.85
CA ALA A 12 29.72 -11.06 38.26
C ALA A 12 29.89 -10.98 36.73
N PRO A 13 29.49 -11.98 35.94
CA PRO A 13 29.48 -11.80 34.50
C PRO A 13 28.36 -10.82 34.20
N LEU A 14 28.75 -9.60 33.84
CA LEU A 14 27.91 -8.62 33.17
C LEU A 14 27.34 -9.32 31.93
N LEU A 15 26.10 -9.78 32.02
CA LEU A 15 25.29 -10.15 30.87
C LEU A 15 25.12 -8.87 30.05
N PHE A 16 26.01 -8.67 29.09
CA PHE A 16 25.82 -7.71 28.02
C PHE A 16 24.54 -8.10 27.29
N VAL A 17 23.44 -7.44 27.66
CA VAL A 17 22.28 -7.28 26.80
C VAL A 17 22.76 -6.48 25.59
N ALA A 18 23.21 -7.20 24.57
CA ALA A 18 23.34 -6.65 23.24
C ALA A 18 21.92 -6.33 22.76
N SER A 19 21.48 -5.09 23.01
CA SER A 19 20.35 -4.51 22.33
C SER A 19 20.76 -4.38 20.86
N CYS A 20 20.15 -5.17 19.99
CA CYS A 20 20.19 -4.90 18.56
C CYS A 20 19.46 -3.58 18.34
N ASP A 21 20.22 -2.51 18.19
CA ASP A 21 19.76 -1.27 17.58
C ASP A 21 19.50 -1.59 16.10
N SER A 22 18.25 -1.57 15.68
CA SER A 22 17.87 -1.74 14.27
C SER A 22 18.15 -0.43 13.53
N ASN A 23 19.42 -0.01 13.53
CA ASN A 23 19.92 0.99 12.61
C ASN A 23 20.74 0.28 11.54
N SER A 24 20.05 -0.61 10.80
CA SER A 24 20.56 -1.13 9.54
C SER A 24 20.40 0.00 8.52
N ALA A 25 21.43 0.86 8.44
CA ALA A 25 21.70 1.52 7.18
C ALA A 25 21.82 0.41 6.13
N ASN A 26 20.88 0.42 5.18
CA ASN A 26 20.76 -0.54 4.08
C ASN A 26 22.05 -0.57 3.24
N ASP A 27 23.02 -1.39 3.62
CA ASP A 27 24.07 -1.85 2.69
C ASP A 27 23.49 -3.03 1.88
N ASN A 28 22.47 -2.74 1.06
CA ASN A 28 22.06 -3.65 -0.01
C ASN A 28 22.82 -3.25 -1.28
N PRO A 29 23.72 -4.11 -1.82
CA PRO A 29 24.54 -3.79 -2.99
C PRO A 29 23.72 -3.61 -4.28
N ASN A 30 22.42 -3.90 -4.25
CA ASN A 30 21.45 -3.49 -5.27
C ASN A 30 20.20 -2.93 -4.56
N PRO A 31 20.09 -1.62 -4.33
CA PRO A 31 18.84 -1.06 -3.83
C PRO A 31 17.77 -1.29 -4.90
N HIS A 32 16.79 -2.15 -4.58
CA HIS A 32 15.58 -2.21 -5.38
C HIS A 32 14.93 -0.82 -5.36
N PRO A 33 14.44 -0.30 -6.49
CA PRO A 33 13.81 1.00 -6.47
C PRO A 33 12.55 0.94 -5.61
N THR A 34 12.45 1.82 -4.61
CA THR A 34 11.34 1.89 -3.66
C THR A 34 10.69 3.26 -3.73
N ILE A 35 9.39 3.31 -3.45
CA ILE A 35 8.68 4.58 -3.23
C ILE A 35 8.97 5.06 -1.81
N ASP A 36 9.47 6.28 -1.68
CA ASP A 36 9.70 6.92 -0.38
C ASP A 36 8.36 7.50 0.15
N CYS A 37 7.89 6.95 1.28
CA CYS A 37 6.65 7.38 1.92
C CYS A 37 6.75 8.74 2.62
N THR A 38 7.96 9.25 2.87
CA THR A 38 8.15 10.61 3.39
C THR A 38 7.90 11.66 2.31
N GLU A 39 8.22 11.32 1.05
CA GLU A 39 7.97 12.17 -0.12
C GLU A 39 6.58 11.93 -0.73
N ASN A 40 6.03 10.72 -0.59
CA ASN A 40 4.78 10.28 -1.21
C ASN A 40 3.83 9.63 -0.18
N PRO A 41 3.40 10.36 0.86
CA PRO A 41 2.59 9.77 1.93
C PRO A 41 1.24 9.26 1.42
N GLU A 42 0.57 9.95 0.49
CA GLU A 42 -0.73 9.53 -0.03
C GLU A 42 -0.63 8.22 -0.84
N ALA A 43 0.45 8.02 -1.60
CA ALA A 43 0.70 6.75 -2.29
C ALA A 43 0.84 5.58 -1.31
N CYS A 44 1.53 5.79 -0.19
CA CYS A 44 1.73 4.75 0.81
C CYS A 44 0.46 4.45 1.59
N ASP A 45 -0.30 5.47 2.00
CA ASP A 45 -1.60 5.30 2.66
C ASP A 45 -2.59 4.58 1.73
N LEU A 46 -2.68 5.00 0.46
CA LEU A 46 -3.53 4.35 -0.54
C LEU A 46 -3.10 2.90 -0.82
N THR A 47 -1.80 2.61 -0.77
CA THR A 47 -1.29 1.24 -0.98
C THR A 47 -1.80 0.29 0.10
N LEU A 48 -1.92 0.74 1.35
CA LEU A 48 -2.49 -0.07 2.43
C LEU A 48 -3.97 -0.39 2.18
N SER A 49 -4.77 0.60 1.75
CA SER A 49 -6.16 0.41 1.33
C SER A 49 -6.26 -0.56 0.16
N ASN A 50 -5.47 -0.36 -0.90
CA ASN A 50 -5.49 -1.19 -2.11
C ASN A 50 -5.06 -2.64 -1.84
N ASN A 51 -4.12 -2.87 -0.92
CA ASN A 51 -3.76 -4.23 -0.50
C ASN A 51 -4.93 -4.93 0.19
N THR A 52 -5.60 -4.22 1.12
CA THR A 52 -6.77 -4.76 1.84
C THR A 52 -7.91 -5.07 0.86
N PHE A 53 -8.23 -4.13 -0.03
CA PHE A 53 -9.19 -4.32 -1.10
C PHE A 53 -8.81 -5.51 -1.99
N GLY A 54 -7.54 -5.63 -2.39
CA GLY A 54 -7.08 -6.69 -3.27
C GLY A 54 -7.20 -8.09 -2.66
N PHE A 55 -6.89 -8.24 -1.38
CA PHE A 55 -7.12 -9.52 -0.69
C PHE A 55 -8.60 -9.86 -0.58
N LYS A 56 -9.46 -8.88 -0.26
CA LYS A 56 -10.91 -9.08 -0.21
C LYS A 56 -11.47 -9.45 -1.58
N LEU A 57 -11.09 -8.74 -2.64
CA LEU A 57 -11.48 -9.04 -4.02
C LEU A 57 -11.07 -10.45 -4.43
N PHE A 58 -9.82 -10.84 -4.16
CA PHE A 58 -9.33 -12.17 -4.47
C PHE A 58 -10.10 -13.27 -3.72
N GLN A 59 -10.43 -13.03 -2.44
CA GLN A 59 -11.26 -13.96 -1.66
C GLN A 59 -12.67 -14.12 -2.22
N GLU A 60 -13.30 -13.04 -2.68
CA GLU A 60 -14.62 -13.13 -3.33
C GLU A 60 -14.54 -13.91 -4.64
N LEU A 61 -13.55 -13.64 -5.49
CA LEU A 61 -13.36 -14.38 -6.74
C LEU A 61 -13.10 -15.87 -6.51
N GLN A 62 -12.36 -16.24 -5.46
CA GLN A 62 -12.15 -17.65 -5.11
C GLN A 62 -13.45 -18.36 -4.75
N LYS A 63 -14.39 -17.69 -4.07
CA LYS A 63 -15.69 -18.30 -3.74
C LYS A 63 -16.52 -18.58 -4.98
N GLU A 64 -16.38 -17.76 -6.00
CA GLU A 64 -17.11 -17.90 -7.28
C GLU A 64 -16.45 -18.96 -8.20
N GLU A 65 -15.11 -19.00 -8.22
CA GLU A 65 -14.33 -19.76 -9.21
C GLU A 65 -13.27 -20.67 -8.56
N ALA A 66 -13.69 -21.49 -7.58
CA ALA A 66 -12.79 -22.22 -6.68
C ALA A 66 -11.80 -23.18 -7.37
N ASP A 67 -12.13 -23.71 -8.54
CA ASP A 67 -11.34 -24.71 -9.27
C ASP A 67 -10.62 -24.15 -10.51
N MET A 68 -10.59 -22.82 -10.66
CA MET A 68 -9.94 -22.14 -11.79
C MET A 68 -8.72 -21.31 -11.36
N ASN A 69 -7.86 -21.03 -12.34
CA ASN A 69 -6.77 -20.08 -12.14
C ASN A 69 -7.34 -18.66 -12.04
N ILE A 70 -7.04 -17.96 -10.94
CA ILE A 70 -7.41 -16.56 -10.75
C ILE A 70 -6.16 -15.71 -10.89
N PHE A 71 -6.15 -14.80 -11.88
CA PHE A 71 -5.08 -13.84 -12.09
C PHE A 71 -5.68 -12.46 -12.34
N ILE A 72 -5.43 -11.51 -11.43
CA ILE A 72 -6.02 -10.18 -11.45
C ILE A 72 -4.99 -9.12 -11.05
N SER A 73 -5.26 -7.87 -11.41
CA SER A 73 -4.57 -6.68 -10.89
C SER A 73 -5.55 -5.88 -10.02
N PRO A 74 -5.54 -6.05 -8.69
CA PRO A 74 -6.41 -5.27 -7.80
C PRO A 74 -6.17 -3.76 -7.89
N MET A 75 -4.92 -3.34 -8.07
CA MET A 75 -4.56 -1.93 -8.25
C MET A 75 -5.25 -1.33 -9.47
N SER A 76 -5.29 -2.06 -10.60
CA SER A 76 -5.98 -1.60 -11.81
C SER A 76 -7.49 -1.50 -11.61
N VAL A 77 -8.10 -2.49 -10.94
CA VAL A 77 -9.54 -2.45 -10.60
C VAL A 77 -9.86 -1.26 -9.70
N ALA A 78 -9.06 -1.05 -8.65
CA ALA A 78 -9.21 0.06 -7.72
C ALA A 78 -9.08 1.41 -8.43
N THR A 79 -8.11 1.56 -9.33
CA THR A 79 -7.93 2.78 -10.13
C THR A 79 -9.17 3.07 -10.98
N ALA A 80 -9.69 2.07 -11.69
CA ALA A 80 -10.87 2.23 -12.53
C ALA A 80 -12.11 2.66 -11.73
N LEU A 81 -12.34 2.02 -10.57
CA LEU A 81 -13.45 2.37 -9.69
C LEU A 81 -13.25 3.75 -9.03
N SER A 82 -12.03 4.10 -8.63
CA SER A 82 -11.72 5.40 -8.04
C SER A 82 -11.99 6.56 -9.01
N MET A 83 -11.73 6.39 -10.31
CA MET A 83 -12.18 7.39 -11.31
C MET A 83 -13.69 7.60 -11.25
N THR A 84 -14.49 6.54 -11.06
CA THR A 84 -15.95 6.66 -10.95
C THR A 84 -16.42 7.21 -9.59
N VAL A 85 -15.64 7.04 -8.51
CA VAL A 85 -15.93 7.65 -7.19
C VAL A 85 -16.04 9.18 -7.31
N ASN A 86 -15.21 9.80 -8.14
CA ASN A 86 -15.22 11.24 -8.38
C ASN A 86 -16.56 11.75 -8.96
N GLY A 87 -17.31 10.90 -9.65
CA GLY A 87 -18.64 11.22 -10.19
C GLY A 87 -19.81 10.75 -9.31
N ALA A 88 -19.54 9.92 -8.30
CA ALA A 88 -20.55 9.41 -7.37
C ALA A 88 -20.84 10.42 -6.26
N ASP A 89 -22.03 10.33 -5.64
CA ASP A 89 -22.42 11.19 -4.53
C ASP A 89 -23.25 10.41 -3.49
N GLY A 90 -23.39 10.96 -2.28
CA GLY A 90 -24.18 10.41 -1.19
C GLY A 90 -23.82 8.95 -0.87
N GLN A 91 -24.84 8.09 -0.78
CA GLN A 91 -24.68 6.68 -0.43
C GLN A 91 -23.81 5.92 -1.45
N THR A 92 -23.96 6.20 -2.74
CA THR A 92 -23.16 5.54 -3.80
C THR A 92 -21.68 5.78 -3.57
N ARG A 93 -21.29 7.03 -3.28
CA ARG A 93 -19.89 7.35 -2.98
C ARG A 93 -19.41 6.64 -1.72
N ALA A 94 -20.21 6.66 -0.66
CA ALA A 94 -19.86 6.03 0.61
C ALA A 94 -19.62 4.52 0.46
N ASP A 95 -20.49 3.82 -0.27
CA ASP A 95 -20.38 2.37 -0.49
C ASP A 95 -19.16 2.02 -1.35
N MET A 96 -18.87 2.83 -2.38
CA MET A 96 -17.69 2.64 -3.20
C MET A 96 -16.39 2.87 -2.42
N MET A 97 -16.31 3.96 -1.64
CA MET A 97 -15.16 4.25 -0.78
C MET A 97 -14.96 3.15 0.27
N ALA A 98 -16.05 2.63 0.85
CA ALA A 98 -16.01 1.52 1.80
C ALA A 98 -15.51 0.23 1.14
N THR A 99 -16.02 -0.11 -0.04
CA THR A 99 -15.61 -1.30 -0.79
C THR A 99 -14.14 -1.26 -1.17
N LEU A 100 -13.64 -0.08 -1.54
CA LEU A 100 -12.23 0.14 -1.88
C LEU A 100 -11.31 0.24 -0.65
N GLU A 101 -11.85 0.13 0.57
CA GLU A 101 -11.14 0.31 1.83
C GLU A 101 -10.50 1.71 1.97
N GLN A 102 -11.09 2.73 1.33
CA GLN A 102 -10.61 4.11 1.26
C GLN A 102 -11.39 5.07 2.18
N ASN A 103 -12.31 4.56 2.99
CA ASN A 103 -13.15 5.31 3.93
C ASN A 103 -12.38 6.07 5.03
N GLY A 104 -11.08 5.82 5.19
CA GLY A 104 -10.17 6.64 6.03
C GLY A 104 -9.52 7.83 5.30
N LEU A 105 -9.72 7.96 3.98
CA LEU A 105 -9.14 8.98 3.12
C LEU A 105 -10.22 9.95 2.63
N THR A 106 -9.83 11.21 2.40
CA THR A 106 -10.65 12.09 1.55
C THR A 106 -10.50 11.70 0.08
N ILE A 107 -11.42 12.17 -0.77
CA ILE A 107 -11.34 11.94 -2.22
C ILE A 107 -10.06 12.54 -2.78
N GLU A 108 -9.68 13.71 -2.29
CA GLU A 108 -8.46 14.41 -2.71
C GLU A 108 -7.21 13.60 -2.36
N GLN A 109 -7.16 13.01 -1.16
CA GLN A 109 -6.06 12.13 -0.75
C GLN A 109 -6.00 10.85 -1.60
N ALA A 110 -7.15 10.20 -1.85
CA ALA A 110 -7.21 9.02 -2.69
C ALA A 110 -6.77 9.34 -4.14
N ASN A 111 -7.25 10.45 -4.71
CA ASN A 111 -6.85 10.90 -6.04
C ASN A 111 -5.35 11.22 -6.12
N ALA A 112 -4.81 11.92 -5.11
CA ALA A 112 -3.39 12.24 -5.04
C ALA A 112 -2.53 10.96 -4.96
N GLY A 113 -2.93 9.99 -4.14
CA GLY A 113 -2.27 8.69 -4.05
C GLY A 113 -2.29 7.93 -5.38
N PHE A 114 -3.44 7.88 -6.07
CA PHE A 114 -3.51 7.23 -7.38
C PHE A 114 -2.66 7.96 -8.41
N GLN A 115 -2.67 9.29 -8.43
CA GLN A 115 -1.84 10.09 -9.34
C GLN A 115 -0.34 9.81 -9.11
N GLN A 116 0.11 9.77 -7.86
CA GLN A 116 1.49 9.43 -7.49
C GLN A 116 1.82 8.02 -7.96
N LEU A 117 1.01 7.00 -7.65
CA LEU A 117 1.26 5.62 -8.04
C LEU A 117 1.26 5.43 -9.57
N LEU A 118 0.31 6.04 -10.29
CA LEU A 118 0.22 5.98 -11.76
C LEU A 118 1.44 6.63 -12.44
N THR A 119 2.10 7.57 -11.77
CA THR A 119 3.31 8.24 -12.27
C THR A 119 4.57 7.46 -11.90
N LEU A 120 4.69 7.05 -10.64
CA LEU A 120 5.90 6.44 -10.10
C LEU A 120 6.09 5.01 -10.59
N LEU A 121 5.05 4.17 -10.55
CA LEU A 121 5.20 2.74 -10.83
C LEU A 121 5.75 2.45 -12.24
N PRO A 122 5.29 3.10 -13.32
CA PRO A 122 5.86 2.87 -14.65
C PRO A 122 7.32 3.32 -14.81
N ALA A 123 7.78 4.25 -13.98
CA ALA A 123 9.13 4.82 -14.04
C ALA A 123 10.08 4.25 -12.97
N LEU A 124 9.56 3.45 -12.05
CA LEU A 124 10.24 3.02 -10.83
C LEU A 124 11.49 2.18 -11.13
N ASP A 125 11.36 1.21 -12.03
CA ASP A 125 12.46 0.34 -12.45
C ASP A 125 12.62 0.37 -13.98
N PRO A 126 13.73 0.93 -14.50
CA PRO A 126 14.01 0.95 -15.94
C PRO A 126 14.10 -0.44 -16.59
N ALA A 127 14.32 -1.50 -15.82
CA ALA A 127 14.35 -2.88 -16.32
C ALA A 127 12.94 -3.48 -16.46
N VAL A 128 11.90 -2.82 -15.94
CA VAL A 128 10.52 -3.31 -15.94
C VAL A 128 9.68 -2.49 -16.91
N GLN A 129 8.99 -3.17 -17.83
CA GLN A 129 7.96 -2.55 -18.65
C GLN A 129 6.61 -2.67 -17.94
N LEU A 130 6.12 -1.57 -17.40
CA LEU A 130 4.78 -1.47 -16.81
C LEU A 130 3.95 -0.42 -17.55
N GLN A 131 2.73 -0.79 -17.94
CA GLN A 131 1.79 0.10 -18.61
C GLN A 131 0.45 0.09 -17.87
N LEU A 132 -0.07 1.28 -17.61
CA LEU A 132 -1.33 1.50 -16.89
C LEU A 132 -2.25 2.29 -17.82
N ALA A 133 -3.35 1.69 -18.25
CA ALA A 133 -4.28 2.28 -19.22
C ALA A 133 -5.69 2.25 -18.66
N ASN A 134 -6.35 3.40 -18.68
CA ASN A 134 -7.69 3.59 -18.14
C ASN A 134 -8.53 4.44 -19.12
N SER A 135 -9.82 4.11 -19.25
CA SER A 135 -10.75 4.88 -20.08
C SER A 135 -12.17 4.75 -19.54
N ILE A 136 -12.94 5.84 -19.59
CA ILE A 136 -14.39 5.84 -19.30
C ILE A 136 -15.12 6.18 -20.59
N TRP A 137 -16.11 5.35 -20.94
CA TRP A 137 -16.96 5.53 -22.10
C TRP A 137 -18.38 5.86 -21.64
N TYR A 138 -18.91 7.00 -22.08
CA TYR A 138 -20.24 7.45 -21.72
C TYR A 138 -21.14 7.57 -22.95
N ARG A 139 -22.46 7.55 -22.73
CA ARG A 139 -23.46 7.63 -23.79
C ARG A 139 -23.30 8.92 -24.60
N GLN A 140 -23.23 8.80 -25.93
CA GLN A 140 -23.17 9.97 -26.81
C GLN A 140 -24.34 10.92 -26.55
N GLY A 141 -24.04 12.22 -26.44
CA GLY A 141 -25.01 13.26 -26.12
C GLY A 141 -25.35 13.40 -24.64
N PHE A 142 -24.76 12.58 -23.75
CA PHE A 142 -24.85 12.80 -22.30
C PHE A 142 -23.88 13.94 -21.90
N PRO A 143 -24.37 15.01 -21.25
CA PRO A 143 -23.53 16.13 -20.84
C PRO A 143 -22.75 15.77 -19.56
N VAL A 144 -21.54 15.24 -19.71
CA VAL A 144 -20.64 15.01 -18.56
C VAL A 144 -20.15 16.34 -18.02
N ARG A 145 -20.10 16.48 -16.70
CA ARG A 145 -19.59 17.68 -16.03
C ARG A 145 -18.10 17.84 -16.32
N GLN A 146 -17.68 19.07 -16.64
CA GLN A 146 -16.27 19.35 -16.94
C GLN A 146 -15.36 19.12 -15.74
N GLU A 147 -15.88 19.25 -14.51
CA GLU A 147 -15.09 18.96 -13.30
C GLU A 147 -14.72 17.48 -13.16
N PHE A 148 -15.45 16.58 -13.85
CA PHE A 148 -15.18 15.14 -13.84
C PHE A 148 -14.22 14.71 -14.96
N LEU A 149 -14.11 15.49 -16.04
CA LEU A 149 -13.27 15.20 -17.22
C LEU A 149 -11.87 15.80 -17.06
#